data_AF-W2NBC8-F1
#
_entry.id   AF-W2NBC8-F1
#
_cell.length_a   1.000
_cell.length_b   1.000
_cell.length_c   1.000
_cell.angle_alpha   90.00
_cell.angle_beta   90.00
_cell.angle_gamma   90.00
#
_symmetry.space_group_name_H-M   'P 1'
#
loop_
_entity.id
_entity.type
_entity.pdbx_description
1 polymer ?
#
loop_
_entity_poly.entity_id
_entity_poly.type
_entity_poly.pdbx_seq_one_letter_code
_entity_poly.pdbx_strand_id
1 'polypeptide(L)'
;MDQWRQYSTSFQNLCLELIRMERTTDRFVSVTATLNMTVSEATLKTVFQHLEDRPLRSKLLGQHLQVPYSICFEWDTATCRLSRAEALGDAVDARVRESGGCGIGVEARSNYM
;
A
#
# COMPACT_ATOMS: atom_id res chain seq x y z
N MET A 1 -13.82 4.13 -1.81
CA MET A 1 -14.10 3.69 -0.42
C MET A 1 -14.09 2.16 -0.28
N ASP A 2 -14.58 1.41 -1.27
CA ASP A 2 -14.70 -0.05 -1.16
C ASP A 2 -13.34 -0.78 -1.02
N GLN A 3 -12.30 -0.29 -1.68
CA GLN A 3 -10.93 -0.82 -1.50
C GLN A 3 -10.46 -0.72 -0.04
N TRP A 4 -10.69 0.41 0.63
CA TRP A 4 -10.35 0.58 2.05
C TRP A 4 -11.16 -0.33 2.96
N ARG A 5 -12.44 -0.56 2.64
CA ARG A 5 -13.27 -1.54 3.34
C ARG A 5 -12.74 -2.96 3.15
N GLN A 6 -12.29 -3.30 1.94
CA GLN A 6 -11.69 -4.60 1.66
C GLN A 6 -10.36 -4.79 2.41
N TYR A 7 -9.52 -3.75 2.44
CA TYR A 7 -8.25 -3.79 3.16
C TYR A 7 -8.46 -3.91 4.68
N SER A 8 -9.35 -3.10 5.27
CA SER A 8 -9.60 -3.16 6.71
C SER A 8 -10.23 -4.49 7.16
N THR A 9 -10.96 -5.18 6.27
CA THR A 9 -11.55 -6.49 6.57
C THR A 9 -10.60 -7.66 6.29
N SER A 10 -9.62 -7.48 5.41
CA SER A 10 -8.72 -8.55 4.96
C SER A 10 -7.38 -8.57 5.70
N PHE A 11 -6.86 -7.43 6.15
CA PHE A 11 -5.58 -7.32 6.80
C PHE A 11 -5.74 -7.24 8.32
N GLN A 12 -4.90 -7.99 9.04
CA GLN A 12 -4.83 -7.87 10.49
C GLN A 12 -3.79 -6.81 10.85
N ASN A 13 -4.06 -6.04 11.91
CA ASN A 13 -3.19 -4.95 12.38
C ASN A 13 -2.87 -3.93 11.27
N LEU A 14 -3.83 -3.65 10.39
CA LEU A 14 -3.66 -2.67 9.32
C LEU A 14 -3.45 -1.27 9.90
N CYS A 15 -2.29 -0.68 9.64
CA CYS A 15 -1.93 0.66 10.05
C CYS A 15 -1.38 1.44 8.85
N LEU A 16 -1.88 2.65 8.64
CA LEU A 16 -1.33 3.57 7.66
C LEU A 16 -0.53 4.64 8.39
N GLU A 17 0.79 4.61 8.22
CA GLU A 17 1.71 5.57 8.83
C GLU A 17 2.04 6.68 7.85
N LEU A 18 1.56 7.88 8.14
CA LEU A 18 1.84 9.06 7.31
C LEU A 18 3.32 9.42 7.38
N ILE A 19 3.99 9.49 6.22
CA ILE A 19 5.37 9.98 6.11
C ILE A 19 5.35 11.45 5.75
N ARG A 20 4.63 11.80 4.68
CA ARG A 20 4.62 13.15 4.13
C ARG A 20 3.25 13.45 3.53
N MET A 21 2.80 14.68 3.74
CA MET A 21 1.65 15.25 3.06
C MET A 21 2.07 16.59 2.49
N GLU A 22 1.89 16.78 1.20
CA GLU A 22 2.30 17.99 0.51
C GLU A 22 1.26 18.45 -0.50
N ARG A 23 1.05 19.76 -0.55
CA ARG A 23 0.20 20.37 -1.57
C ARG A 23 1.01 20.47 -2.85
N THR A 24 0.63 19.72 -3.88
CA THR A 24 1.31 19.74 -5.19
C THR A 24 0.79 20.87 -6.06
N THR A 25 -0.50 21.18 -5.95
CA THR A 25 -1.14 22.34 -6.62
C THR A 25 -2.27 22.89 -5.75
N ASP A 26 -2.93 23.96 -6.19
CA ASP A 26 -4.09 24.51 -5.50
C ASP A 26 -5.26 23.52 -5.35
N ARG A 27 -5.29 22.43 -6.12
CA ARG A 27 -6.35 21.42 -6.07
C ARG A 27 -5.86 20.06 -5.61
N PHE A 28 -4.56 19.79 -5.65
CA PHE A 28 -4.04 18.45 -5.40
C PHE A 28 -3.11 18.42 -4.19
N VAL A 29 -3.27 17.37 -3.38
CA VAL A 29 -2.42 17.06 -2.23
C VAL A 29 -1.92 15.63 -2.39
N SER A 30 -0.59 15.49 -2.45
CA SER A 30 0.07 14.19 -2.46
C SER A 30 0.36 13.75 -1.04
N VAL A 31 0.11 12.48 -0.76
CA VAL A 31 0.41 11.82 0.50
C VAL A 31 1.26 10.60 0.25
N THR A 32 2.38 10.53 0.95
CA THR A 32 3.23 9.34 1.04
C THR A 32 3.12 8.79 2.44
N ALA A 33 2.93 7.47 2.52
CA ALA A 33 2.72 6.74 3.76
C ALA A 33 3.37 5.35 3.67
N THR A 34 3.49 4.69 4.80
CA THR A 34 3.79 3.25 4.87
C THR A 34 2.56 2.52 5.34
N LEU A 35 2.13 1.52 4.59
CA LEU A 35 1.09 0.59 5.00
C LEU A 35 1.74 -0.60 5.72
N ASN A 36 1.48 -0.69 7.02
CA ASN A 36 1.90 -1.79 7.88
C ASN A 36 0.74 -2.77 8.05
N MET A 37 1.01 -4.05 7.88
CA MET A 37 -0.02 -5.08 8.00
C MET A 37 0.57 -6.44 8.36
N THR A 38 -0.18 -7.23 9.10
CA THR A 38 0.11 -8.66 9.30
C THR A 38 -0.67 -9.48 8.28
N VAL A 39 0.03 -10.36 7.57
CA VAL A 39 -0.60 -11.30 6.64
C VAL A 39 -1.38 -12.34 7.44
N SER A 40 -2.69 -12.32 7.31
CA SER A 40 -3.58 -13.32 7.91
C SER A 40 -4.06 -14.34 6.87
N GLU A 41 -4.76 -15.39 7.32
CA GLU A 41 -5.44 -16.30 6.38
C GLU A 41 -6.46 -15.58 5.50
N ALA A 42 -7.17 -14.56 6.04
CA ALA A 42 -8.10 -13.75 5.28
C ALA A 42 -7.36 -13.01 4.17
N THR A 43 -6.22 -12.40 4.49
CA THR A 43 -5.36 -11.71 3.52
C THR A 43 -4.93 -12.63 2.37
N LEU A 44 -4.51 -13.85 2.68
CA LEU A 44 -4.10 -14.84 1.68
C LEU A 44 -5.27 -15.35 0.81
N LYS A 45 -6.51 -15.23 1.28
CA LYS A 45 -7.71 -15.65 0.54
C LYS A 45 -8.29 -14.50 -0.29
N THR A 46 -8.23 -13.26 0.19
CA THR A 46 -8.90 -12.12 -0.45
C THR A 46 -7.97 -11.24 -1.27
N VAL A 47 -6.71 -11.10 -0.87
CA VAL A 47 -5.73 -10.22 -1.52
C VAL A 47 -4.73 -11.05 -2.33
N PHE A 48 -4.12 -12.07 -1.72
CA PHE A 48 -3.18 -12.97 -2.41
C PHE A 48 -3.86 -14.25 -2.92
N GLN A 49 -5.06 -14.11 -3.49
CA GLN A 49 -5.85 -15.24 -3.98
C GLN A 49 -5.12 -16.06 -5.05
N HIS A 50 -4.25 -15.41 -5.84
CA HIS A 50 -3.51 -16.03 -6.94
C HIS A 50 -2.21 -16.72 -6.49
N LEU A 51 -1.85 -16.64 -5.21
CA LEU A 51 -0.66 -17.32 -4.71
C LEU A 51 -1.00 -18.81 -4.48
N GLU A 52 -0.78 -19.66 -5.48
CA GLU A 52 -1.10 -21.10 -5.41
C GLU A 52 -0.02 -21.94 -4.70
N ASP A 53 1.19 -21.41 -4.56
CA ASP A 53 2.32 -22.08 -3.92
C ASP A 53 2.10 -22.18 -2.40
N ARG A 54 1.76 -23.40 -1.93
CA ARG A 54 1.52 -23.69 -0.51
C ARG A 54 2.72 -23.36 0.40
N PRO A 55 3.97 -23.75 0.07
CA PRO A 55 5.16 -23.30 0.80
C PRO A 55 5.25 -21.77 0.98
N LEU A 56 5.01 -21.00 -0.09
CA LEU A 56 5.07 -19.53 -0.03
C LEU A 56 3.93 -18.95 0.81
N ARG A 57 2.71 -19.50 0.71
CA ARG A 57 1.58 -19.12 1.55
C ARG A 57 1.89 -19.32 3.04
N SER A 58 2.46 -20.47 3.40
CA SER A 58 2.84 -20.77 4.78
C SER A 58 3.96 -19.87 5.29
N LYS A 59 4.91 -19.48 4.43
CA LYS A 59 5.98 -18.53 4.78
C LYS A 59 5.46 -17.11 5.02
N LEU A 60 4.46 -16.69 4.23
CA LEU A 60 3.87 -15.35 4.33
C LEU A 60 2.88 -15.23 5.49
N LEU A 61 2.18 -16.30 5.86
CA LEU A 61 1.23 -16.27 6.98
C LEU A 61 1.92 -15.82 8.27
N GLY A 62 1.34 -14.82 8.94
CA GLY A 62 1.88 -14.23 10.17
C GLY A 62 3.02 -13.23 9.95
N GLN A 63 3.52 -13.06 8.72
CA GLN A 63 4.55 -12.06 8.44
C GLN A 63 3.99 -10.64 8.56
N HIS A 64 4.85 -9.73 9.03
CA HIS A 64 4.57 -8.31 9.04
C HIS A 64 5.14 -7.68 7.76
N LEU A 65 4.25 -7.12 6.93
CA LEU A 65 4.61 -6.44 5.70
C LEU A 65 4.55 -4.93 5.93
N GLN A 66 5.57 -4.24 5.41
CA GLN A 66 5.61 -2.79 5.31
C GLN A 66 5.69 -2.43 3.83
N VAL A 67 4.68 -1.73 3.33
CA VAL A 67 4.56 -1.42 1.90
C VAL A 67 4.48 0.10 1.74
N PRO A 68 5.31 0.72 0.89
CA PRO A 68 5.13 2.11 0.50
C PRO A 68 3.72 2.32 -0.08
N TYR A 69 3.07 3.40 0.31
CA TYR A 69 1.71 3.69 -0.09
C TYR A 69 1.55 5.17 -0.41
N SER A 70 0.96 5.47 -1.57
CA SER A 70 0.77 6.84 -2.04
C SER A 70 -0.71 7.12 -2.31
N ILE A 71 -1.17 8.30 -1.91
CA ILE A 71 -2.55 8.76 -2.14
C ILE A 71 -2.49 10.16 -2.74
N CYS A 72 -3.25 10.40 -3.80
CA CYS A 72 -3.52 11.74 -4.29
C CYS A 72 -4.93 12.15 -3.88
N PHE A 73 -5.02 13.27 -3.18
CA PHE A 73 -6.29 13.90 -2.83
C PHE A 73 -6.55 15.09 -3.75
N GLU A 74 -7.72 15.12 -4.34
CA GLU A 74 -8.25 16.25 -5.10
C GLU A 74 -9.24 17.02 -4.21
N TRP A 75 -9.05 18.34 -4.15
CA TRP A 75 -9.91 19.28 -3.47
C TRP A 75 -10.70 20.11 -4.47
N ASP A 76 -12.00 20.20 -4.23
CA ASP A 76 -12.84 21.21 -4.85
C ASP A 76 -12.58 22.55 -4.16
N THR A 77 -12.00 23.49 -4.88
CA THR A 77 -11.67 24.83 -4.40
C THR A 77 -12.90 25.71 -4.20
N ALA A 78 -14.03 25.43 -4.85
CA ALA A 78 -15.26 26.21 -4.70
C ALA A 78 -16.01 25.83 -3.41
N THR A 79 -15.97 24.56 -3.03
CA THR A 79 -16.66 24.05 -1.82
C THR A 79 -15.72 23.81 -0.63
N CYS A 80 -14.40 23.94 -0.84
CA CYS A 80 -13.35 23.62 0.13
C CYS A 80 -13.44 22.17 0.68
N ARG A 81 -13.93 21.23 -0.14
CA ARG A 81 -14.13 19.83 0.24
C ARG A 81 -13.28 18.90 -0.61
N LEU A 82 -12.98 17.72 -0.05
CA LEU A 82 -12.34 16.64 -0.77
C LEU A 82 -13.30 16.13 -1.85
N SER A 83 -12.93 16.27 -3.12
CA SER A 83 -13.72 15.79 -4.26
C SER A 83 -13.32 14.36 -4.63
N ARG A 84 -12.04 14.01 -4.52
CA ARG A 84 -11.54 12.68 -4.87
C ARG A 84 -10.35 12.25 -4.01
N ALA A 85 -10.26 10.95 -3.75
CA ALA A 85 -9.07 10.31 -3.19
C ALA A 85 -8.71 9.10 -4.06
N GLU A 86 -7.53 9.13 -4.66
CA GLU A 86 -7.02 8.03 -5.47
C GLU A 86 -5.77 7.44 -4.82
N ALA A 87 -5.81 6.14 -4.52
CA ALA A 87 -4.63 5.40 -4.14
C ALA A 87 -3.80 5.17 -5.39
N LEU A 88 -2.61 5.78 -5.43
CA LEU A 88 -1.62 5.49 -6.45
C LEU A 88 -0.97 4.18 -6.04
N GLY A 89 -1.50 3.08 -6.59
CA GLY A 89 -1.00 1.76 -6.33
C GLY A 89 0.40 1.61 -6.90
N ASP A 90 1.43 1.71 -6.05
CA ASP A 90 2.50 0.74 -6.12
C ASP A 90 1.84 -0.60 -5.78
N ALA A 91 1.32 -1.27 -6.82
CA ALA A 91 0.86 -2.64 -6.68
C ALA A 91 1.95 -3.41 -5.95
N VAL A 92 1.58 -4.13 -4.92
CA VAL A 92 2.48 -4.98 -4.14
C VAL A 92 2.99 -6.09 -5.08
N ASP A 93 3.94 -5.78 -5.96
CA ASP A 93 4.85 -6.76 -6.52
C ASP A 93 5.78 -7.12 -5.35
N ALA A 94 5.24 -7.92 -4.43
CA ALA A 94 6.02 -8.59 -3.41
C ALA A 94 6.92 -9.59 -4.13
N ARG A 95 7.97 -9.09 -4.79
CA ARG A 95 9.15 -9.89 -5.08
C ARG A 95 9.77 -10.23 -3.74
N VAL A 96 9.35 -11.39 -3.21
CA VAL A 96 10.08 -12.10 -2.16
C VAL A 96 11.47 -12.35 -2.73
N ARG A 97 12.41 -11.48 -2.39
CA ARG A 97 13.80 -11.69 -2.74
C ARG A 97 14.38 -12.64 -1.70
N GLU A 98 14.79 -13.81 -2.15
CA GLU A 98 15.68 -14.67 -1.38
C GLU A 98 16.95 -13.88 -1.06
N SER A 99 17.08 -13.49 0.21
CA SER A 99 18.20 -12.74 0.74
C SER A 99 19.39 -13.68 0.94
N GLY A 100 20.17 -13.86 -0.12
CA GLY A 100 21.61 -14.06 0.01
C GLY A 100 22.29 -12.71 0.21
N GLY A 101 22.59 -12.35 1.47
CA GLY A 101 23.60 -11.32 1.79
C GLY A 101 23.12 -9.86 1.80
N CYS A 102 22.80 -9.41 3.01
CA CYS A 102 22.92 -8.06 3.60
C CYS A 102 22.99 -6.82 2.68
N GLY A 103 21.99 -5.95 2.84
CA GLY A 103 22.06 -4.54 2.49
C GLY A 103 21.47 -4.24 1.12
N ILE A 104 20.17 -3.94 1.06
CA ILE A 104 19.58 -3.61 -0.23
C ILE A 104 18.49 -2.56 -0.07
N GLY A 105 18.86 -1.34 -0.46
CA GLY A 105 17.95 -0.24 -0.70
C GLY A 105 17.04 -0.54 -1.89
N VAL A 106 15.84 0.04 -1.85
CA VAL A 106 14.89 -0.01 -2.94
C VAL A 106 14.92 1.36 -3.62
N GLU A 107 15.46 1.38 -4.83
CA GLU A 107 15.47 2.57 -5.70
C GLU A 107 14.15 2.62 -6.46
N ALA A 108 13.28 3.56 -6.09
CA ALA A 108 12.04 3.83 -6.80
C ALA A 108 12.34 4.80 -7.95
N ARG A 109 12.36 4.27 -9.18
CA ARG A 109 12.30 5.12 -10.38
C ARG A 109 10.85 5.54 -10.61
N SER A 110 10.55 6.78 -10.25
CA SER A 110 9.32 7.48 -10.65
C SER A 110 9.34 7.68 -12.17
N ASN A 111 8.38 7.09 -12.87
CA ASN A 111 8.19 7.32 -14.31
C ASN A 111 6.99 8.24 -14.54
N TYR A 112 7.26 9.36 -15.23
CA TYR A 112 6.36 10.40 -15.79
C TYR A 112 5.73 11.37 -14.78
N MET A 113 6.09 12.67 -14.83
CA MET A 113 5.76 13.77 -15.77
C MET A 113 4.39 14.40 -15.50
#